data_AF-A0A1Q9GAI3-F1
#
_entry.id   AF-A0A1Q9GAI3-F1
#
_cell.length_a   1.000
_cell.length_b   1.000
_cell.length_c   1.000
_cell.angle_alpha   90.00
_cell.angle_beta   90.00
_cell.angle_gamma   90.00
#
_symmetry.space_group_name_H-M   'P 1'
#
loop_
_entity.id
_entity.type
_entity.pdbx_description
1 polymer ?
#
loop_
_entity_poly.entity_id
_entity_poly.type
_entity_poly.pdbx_seq_one_letter_code
_entity_poly.pdbx_strand_id
1 'polypeptide(L)'
;MNRYIFPATVLALVLSPHLFAANLEAAADDVCVCLEGPYQHAEETLALVNEALQSGDMSKILASQDEMMRVMNTSELCIEDLSKKYPDISADETLQKEVMRIADEKCPNPLEKLKSASAPSS
;
A
#
# COMPACT_ATOMS: atom_id res chain seq x y z
N MET A 1 -34.92 -57.19 11.09
CA MET A 1 -34.90 -55.72 11.30
C MET A 1 -33.49 -55.21 10.99
N ASN A 2 -33.30 -54.69 9.79
CA ASN A 2 -32.00 -54.28 9.26
C ASN A 2 -31.78 -52.80 9.59
N ARG A 3 -30.81 -52.47 10.46
CA ARG A 3 -30.49 -51.09 10.85
C ARG A 3 -29.34 -50.60 9.98
N TYR A 4 -29.66 -49.85 8.92
CA TYR A 4 -28.67 -49.08 8.17
C TYR A 4 -28.32 -47.81 8.95
N ILE A 5 -27.08 -47.75 9.42
CA ILE A 5 -26.48 -46.54 9.99
C ILE A 5 -26.06 -45.66 8.80
N PHE A 6 -26.73 -44.53 8.62
CA PHE A 6 -26.34 -43.51 7.65
C PHE A 6 -24.96 -42.95 8.04
N PRO A 7 -23.93 -43.02 7.18
CA PRO A 7 -22.70 -42.30 7.43
C PRO A 7 -22.96 -40.81 7.20
N ALA A 8 -22.82 -40.02 8.25
CA ALA A 8 -22.75 -38.56 8.14
C ALA A 8 -21.49 -38.22 7.31
N THR A 9 -21.68 -37.94 6.03
CA THR A 9 -20.65 -37.35 5.16
C THR A 9 -20.30 -35.97 5.70
N VAL A 10 -19.19 -35.88 6.43
CA VAL A 10 -18.52 -34.63 6.75
C VAL A 10 -17.89 -34.12 5.45
N LEU A 11 -18.66 -33.31 4.71
CA LEU A 11 -18.15 -32.58 3.55
C LEU A 11 -17.26 -31.45 4.08
N ALA A 12 -15.98 -31.74 4.27
CA ALA A 12 -14.98 -30.73 4.56
C ALA A 12 -14.85 -29.81 3.33
N LEU A 13 -15.48 -28.64 3.40
CA LEU A 13 -15.21 -27.51 2.50
C LEU A 13 -13.76 -27.07 2.76
N VAL A 14 -12.84 -27.64 2.01
CA VAL A 14 -11.45 -27.16 1.93
C VAL A 14 -11.50 -25.84 1.15
N LEU A 15 -11.74 -24.73 1.85
CA LEU A 15 -11.57 -23.41 1.26
C LEU A 15 -10.14 -23.32 0.74
N SER A 16 -10.01 -23.17 -0.58
CA SER A 16 -8.72 -23.21 -1.26
C SER A 16 -7.91 -21.94 -0.94
N PRO A 17 -6.65 -22.06 -0.49
CA PRO A 17 -5.78 -20.91 -0.19
C PRO A 17 -5.50 -20.03 -1.42
N HIS A 18 -5.73 -20.54 -2.63
CA HIS A 18 -5.52 -19.83 -3.90
C HIS A 18 -6.42 -18.61 -4.10
N LEU A 19 -7.63 -18.60 -3.53
CA LEU A 19 -8.53 -17.45 -3.67
C LEU A 19 -8.05 -16.24 -2.86
N PHE A 20 -7.39 -16.48 -1.71
CA PHE A 20 -6.83 -15.42 -0.89
C PHE A 20 -5.60 -14.78 -1.54
N ALA A 21 -4.68 -15.59 -2.08
CA ALA A 21 -3.49 -15.07 -2.76
C ALA A 21 -3.85 -14.19 -3.98
N ALA A 22 -4.83 -14.61 -4.80
CA ALA A 22 -5.28 -13.81 -5.94
C ALA A 22 -5.92 -12.47 -5.52
N ASN A 23 -6.55 -12.41 -4.33
CA ASN A 23 -7.17 -11.20 -3.82
C ASN A 23 -6.13 -10.20 -3.29
N LEU A 24 -5.03 -10.69 -2.69
CA LEU A 24 -3.93 -9.85 -2.22
C LEU A 24 -3.16 -9.20 -3.38
N GLU A 25 -2.88 -9.97 -4.44
CA GLU A 25 -2.20 -9.47 -5.64
C GLU A 25 -3.01 -8.37 -6.33
N ALA A 26 -4.32 -8.57 -6.49
CA ALA A 26 -5.21 -7.58 -7.09
C ALA A 26 -5.35 -6.33 -6.22
N ALA A 27 -5.45 -6.49 -4.90
CA ALA A 27 -5.47 -5.37 -3.96
C ALA A 27 -4.16 -4.56 -4.03
N ALA A 28 -3.01 -5.23 -4.18
CA ALA A 28 -1.72 -4.55 -4.34
C ALA A 28 -1.62 -3.80 -5.67
N ASP A 29 -2.12 -4.37 -6.78
CA ASP A 29 -2.19 -3.67 -8.07
C ASP A 29 -3.06 -2.41 -7.97
N ASP A 30 -4.19 -2.51 -7.27
CA ASP A 30 -5.07 -1.37 -7.02
C ASP A 30 -4.43 -0.30 -6.13
N VAL A 31 -3.65 -0.70 -5.11
CA VAL A 31 -2.82 0.25 -4.34
C VAL A 31 -1.88 1.01 -5.27
N CYS A 32 -1.19 0.31 -6.18
CA CYS A 32 -0.28 0.94 -7.13
C CYS A 32 -0.98 1.95 -8.05
N VAL A 33 -2.11 1.57 -8.63
CA VAL A 33 -2.91 2.47 -9.48
C VAL A 33 -3.37 3.69 -8.69
N CYS A 34 -3.81 3.46 -7.47
CA CYS A 34 -4.37 4.50 -6.62
C CYS A 34 -3.31 5.50 -6.13
N LEU A 35 -2.08 5.03 -5.90
CA LEU A 35 -0.96 5.86 -5.46
C LEU A 35 -0.12 6.45 -6.60
N GLU A 36 -0.39 6.10 -7.87
CA GLU A 36 0.38 6.58 -9.03
C GLU A 36 0.50 8.12 -9.05
N GLY A 37 -0.63 8.83 -8.98
CA GLY A 37 -0.66 10.30 -8.96
C GLY A 37 0.04 10.89 -7.73
N PRO A 38 -0.31 10.49 -6.50
CA PRO A 38 0.38 10.92 -5.29
C PRO A 38 1.90 10.67 -5.32
N TYR A 39 2.35 9.53 -5.84
CA TYR A 39 3.76 9.19 -5.94
C TYR A 39 4.49 10.05 -6.96
N GLN A 40 3.87 10.32 -8.12
CA GLN A 40 4.44 11.26 -9.07
C GLN A 40 4.60 12.66 -8.45
N HIS A 41 3.56 13.16 -7.76
CA HIS A 41 3.60 14.46 -7.10
C HIS A 41 4.65 14.50 -5.98
N ALA A 42 4.83 13.39 -5.26
CA ALA A 42 5.91 13.24 -4.30
C ALA A 42 7.28 13.37 -4.97
N GLU A 43 7.55 12.63 -6.05
CA GLU A 43 8.85 12.70 -6.75
C GLU A 43 9.18 14.13 -7.23
N GLU A 44 8.19 14.83 -7.78
CA GLU A 44 8.33 16.23 -8.20
C GLU A 44 8.65 17.15 -7.02
N THR A 45 7.91 17.00 -5.92
CA THR A 45 8.13 17.81 -4.70
C THR A 45 9.50 17.52 -4.09
N LEU A 46 9.97 16.27 -4.13
CA LEU A 46 11.30 15.90 -3.66
C LEU A 46 12.42 16.52 -4.50
N ALA A 47 12.23 16.62 -5.81
CA ALA A 47 13.19 17.31 -6.66
C ALA A 47 13.31 18.79 -6.27
N LEU A 48 12.18 19.46 -5.98
CA LEU A 48 12.16 20.85 -5.51
C LEU A 48 12.87 21.03 -4.16
N VAL A 49 12.64 20.12 -3.21
CA VAL A 49 13.33 20.14 -1.90
C VAL A 49 14.83 19.99 -2.09
N ASN A 50 15.27 19.03 -2.90
CA ASN A 50 16.70 18.79 -3.15
C ASN A 50 17.38 20.00 -3.81
N GLU A 51 16.72 20.63 -4.79
CA GLU A 51 17.21 21.87 -5.41
C GLU A 51 17.33 22.99 -4.36
N ALA A 52 16.29 23.17 -3.53
CA ALA A 52 16.24 24.21 -2.52
C ALA A 52 17.31 24.03 -1.43
N LEU A 53 17.61 22.79 -1.04
CA LEU A 53 18.70 22.47 -0.12
C LEU A 53 20.08 22.85 -0.69
N GLN A 54 20.29 22.62 -1.99
CA GLN A 54 21.54 22.98 -2.66
C GLN A 54 21.70 24.49 -2.83
N SER A 55 20.59 25.22 -3.07
CA SER A 55 20.60 26.67 -3.25
C SER A 55 20.50 27.46 -1.94
N GLY A 56 20.14 26.82 -0.84
CA GLY A 56 19.85 27.47 0.45
C GLY A 56 18.53 28.26 0.47
N ASP A 57 17.62 27.98 -0.46
CA ASP A 57 16.35 28.71 -0.60
C ASP A 57 15.28 28.14 0.34
N MET A 58 15.26 28.65 1.57
CA MET A 58 14.32 28.22 2.61
C MET A 58 12.85 28.45 2.23
N SER A 59 12.55 29.39 1.32
CA SER A 59 11.17 29.67 0.90
C SER A 59 10.59 28.51 0.09
N LYS A 60 11.40 27.88 -0.77
CA LYS A 60 11.04 26.68 -1.54
C LYS A 60 10.87 25.46 -0.64
N ILE A 61 11.68 25.32 0.40
CA ILE A 61 11.53 24.24 1.40
C ILE A 61 10.18 24.35 2.10
N LEU A 62 9.80 25.55 2.54
CA LEU A 62 8.51 25.77 3.19
C LEU A 62 7.34 25.47 2.25
N ALA A 63 7.38 25.94 1.00
CA ALA A 63 6.35 25.65 0.01
C ALA A 63 6.21 24.15 -0.28
N SER A 64 7.32 23.41 -0.26
CA SER A 64 7.31 21.97 -0.49
C SER A 64 6.63 21.18 0.64
N GLN A 65 6.54 21.72 1.85
CA GLN A 65 5.80 21.05 2.94
C GLN A 65 4.30 21.01 2.68
N ASP A 66 3.73 22.10 2.16
CA ASP A 66 2.30 22.14 1.81
C ASP A 66 1.98 21.15 0.70
N GLU A 67 2.87 21.01 -0.28
CA GLU A 67 2.73 20.01 -1.35
C GLU A 67 2.83 18.58 -0.80
N MET A 68 3.73 18.31 0.14
CA MET A 68 3.82 17.00 0.79
C MET A 68 2.59 16.66 1.63
N MET A 69 1.99 17.65 2.29
CA MET A 69 0.71 17.46 2.98
C MET A 69 -0.42 17.08 2.00
N ARG A 70 -0.42 17.64 0.78
CA ARG A 70 -1.39 17.26 -0.27
C ARG A 70 -1.19 15.84 -0.76
N VAL A 71 0.06 15.41 -0.94
CA VAL A 71 0.40 14.01 -1.27
C VAL A 71 -0.16 13.07 -0.20
N MET A 72 0.09 13.37 1.07
CA MET A 72 -0.37 12.54 2.19
C MET A 72 -1.90 12.44 2.22
N ASN A 73 -2.60 13.58 2.17
CA ASN A 73 -4.07 13.58 2.20
C ASN A 73 -4.68 12.82 1.01
N THR A 74 -4.11 12.98 -0.20
CA THR A 74 -4.61 12.27 -1.38
C THR A 74 -4.34 10.76 -1.27
N SER A 75 -3.20 10.37 -0.69
CA SER A 75 -2.87 8.98 -0.42
C SER A 75 -3.81 8.37 0.63
N GLU A 76 -4.16 9.12 1.68
CA GLU A 76 -5.11 8.67 2.71
C GLU A 76 -6.49 8.40 2.12
N LEU A 77 -7.03 9.33 1.32
CA LEU A 77 -8.30 9.16 0.62
C LEU A 77 -8.29 7.93 -0.30
N CYS A 78 -7.17 7.73 -0.99
CA CYS A 78 -6.94 6.54 -1.81
C CYS A 78 -7.06 5.24 -1.00
N ILE A 79 -6.35 5.14 0.14
CA ILE A 79 -6.40 3.96 1.00
C ILE A 79 -7.79 3.77 1.62
N GLU A 80 -8.48 4.85 2.00
CA GLU A 80 -9.87 4.79 2.49
C GLU A 80 -10.81 4.18 1.45
N ASP A 81 -10.67 4.52 0.17
CA ASP A 81 -11.50 3.93 -0.89
C ASP A 81 -11.18 2.45 -1.13
N LEU A 82 -9.90 2.06 -1.04
CA LEU A 82 -9.50 0.66 -1.11
C LEU A 82 -10.03 -0.16 0.06
N SER A 83 -10.14 0.43 1.25
CA SER A 83 -10.72 -0.24 2.43
C SER A 83 -12.18 -0.66 2.21
N LYS A 84 -12.93 0.11 1.42
CA LYS A 84 -14.32 -0.18 1.03
C LYS A 84 -14.38 -1.28 -0.03
N LYS A 85 -13.41 -1.32 -0.94
CA LYS A 85 -13.32 -2.32 -2.02
C LYS A 85 -12.88 -3.69 -1.49
N TYR A 86 -12.02 -3.70 -0.47
CA TYR A 86 -11.45 -4.91 0.13
C TYR A 86 -11.72 -4.99 1.64
N PRO A 87 -12.98 -5.17 2.08
CA PRO A 87 -13.35 -5.11 3.50
C PRO A 87 -12.68 -6.20 4.34
N ASP A 88 -12.48 -7.40 3.79
CA ASP A 88 -11.82 -8.50 4.50
C ASP A 88 -10.33 -8.22 4.76
N ILE A 89 -9.66 -7.55 3.81
CA ILE A 89 -8.27 -7.09 3.97
C ILE A 89 -8.25 -5.92 4.96
N SER A 90 -9.18 -4.97 4.84
CA SER A 90 -9.28 -3.84 5.77
C SER A 90 -9.56 -4.25 7.22
N ALA A 91 -10.11 -5.43 7.46
CA ALA A 91 -10.37 -5.94 8.81
C ALA A 91 -9.17 -6.70 9.43
N ASP A 92 -8.15 -7.05 8.63
CA ASP A 92 -7.02 -7.87 9.07
C ASP A 92 -5.67 -7.17 8.82
N GLU A 93 -4.99 -6.81 9.90
CA GLU A 93 -3.69 -6.13 9.86
C GLU A 93 -2.59 -6.97 9.16
N THR A 94 -2.67 -8.30 9.25
CA THR A 94 -1.73 -9.20 8.56
C THR A 94 -1.94 -9.14 7.05
N LEU A 95 -3.20 -9.14 6.60
CA LEU A 95 -3.50 -9.03 5.18
C LEU A 95 -3.14 -7.64 4.64
N GLN A 96 -3.38 -6.57 5.41
CA GLN A 96 -2.95 -5.22 5.04
C GLN A 96 -1.44 -5.12 4.86
N LYS A 97 -0.67 -5.65 5.81
CA LYS A 97 0.79 -5.68 5.72
C LYS A 97 1.27 -6.45 4.50
N GLU A 98 0.62 -7.57 4.19
CA GLU A 98 0.99 -8.38 3.03
C GLU A 98 0.67 -7.66 1.70
N VAL A 99 -0.50 -7.02 1.59
CA VAL A 99 -0.83 -6.18 0.42
C VAL A 99 0.18 -5.04 0.26
N MET A 100 0.49 -4.33 1.35
CA MET A 100 1.46 -3.23 1.29
C MET A 100 2.87 -3.73 0.93
N ARG A 101 3.29 -4.89 1.44
CA ARG A 101 4.57 -5.52 1.05
C ARG A 101 4.61 -5.82 -0.45
N ILE A 102 3.55 -6.40 -1.01
CA ILE A 102 3.47 -6.69 -2.45
C ILE A 102 3.44 -5.38 -3.25
N ALA A 103 2.70 -4.37 -2.79
CA ALA A 103 2.65 -3.06 -3.42
C ALA A 103 4.03 -2.38 -3.42
N ASP A 104 4.76 -2.40 -2.30
CA ASP A 104 6.12 -1.83 -2.21
C ASP A 104 7.10 -2.50 -3.18
N GLU A 105 6.93 -3.80 -3.47
CA GLU A 105 7.72 -4.52 -4.48
C GLU A 105 7.35 -4.12 -5.92
N LYS A 106 6.07 -3.84 -6.18
CA LYS A 106 5.54 -3.51 -7.52
C LYS A 106 5.69 -2.02 -7.87
N CYS A 107 5.37 -1.14 -6.94
CA CYS A 107 5.32 0.30 -7.06
C CYS A 107 5.97 0.95 -5.83
N PRO A 108 7.31 1.05 -5.79
CA PRO A 108 8.03 1.46 -4.60
C PRO A 108 7.72 2.91 -4.21
N ASN A 109 7.47 3.13 -2.92
CA ASN A 109 7.26 4.47 -2.37
C ASN A 109 8.47 5.39 -2.64
N PRO A 110 8.30 6.50 -3.38
CA PRO A 110 9.39 7.39 -3.75
C PRO A 110 10.09 8.04 -2.53
N LEU A 111 9.40 8.14 -1.39
CA LEU A 111 9.95 8.72 -0.16
C LEU A 111 10.96 7.80 0.54
N GLU A 112 10.88 6.48 0.35
CA GLU A 112 11.83 5.53 0.95
C GLU A 112 13.25 5.67 0.37
N LYS A 113 13.37 6.21 -0.85
CA LYS A 113 14.65 6.55 -1.48
C LYS A 113 15.43 7.59 -0.65
N LEU A 114 14.75 8.51 0.01
CA LEU A 114 15.38 9.56 0.84
C LEU A 114 15.85 9.03 2.19
N LYS A 115 15.03 8.18 2.82
CA LYS A 115 15.37 7.56 4.09
C LYS A 115 16.68 6.78 3.97
N SER A 116 16.83 6.06 2.85
CA SER A 116 18.06 5.35 2.49
C SER A 116 19.25 6.27 2.20
N ALA A 117 19.04 7.45 1.60
CA ALA A 117 20.09 8.44 1.33
C ALA A 117 20.53 9.23 2.59
N SER A 118 19.68 9.29 3.62
CA SER A 118 19.96 9.97 4.89
C SER A 118 20.66 9.11 5.95
N ALA A 119 20.82 7.80 5.71
CA ALA A 119 21.57 6.93 6.60
C ALA A 119 23.09 7.08 6.33
N PRO A 120 23.89 7.69 7.23
CA PRO A 120 25.33 7.56 7.12
C PRO A 120 25.67 6.08 7.24
N SER A 121 26.41 5.56 6.26
CA SER A 121 27.10 4.28 6.35
C SER A 121 27.81 4.22 7.71
N SER A 122 27.31 3.37 8.60
CA SER A 122 27.98 3.03 9.86
C SER A 122 29.16 2.10 9.58
#